data_AF-A0A432RAR3-F1
#
_entry.id   AF-A0A432RAR3-F1
#
_cell.length_a   1.000
_cell.length_b   1.000
_cell.length_c   1.000
_cell.angle_alpha   90.00
_cell.angle_beta   90.00
_cell.angle_gamma   90.00
#
_symmetry.space_group_name_H-M   'P 1'
#
loop_
_entity.id
_entity.type
_entity.pdbx_description
1 polymer ?
#
loop_
_entity_poly.entity_id
_entity_poly.type
_entity_poly.pdbx_seq_one_letter_code
_entity_poly.pdbx_strand_id
1 'polypeptide(L)'
;LIHDIGKLAVFMTRPEEYLKIQDQKDASGYLSTRKIELKQLGIDHCEIGFQLLTRWMFPEQLIEVVAFHHHPEKCTNSVLYTTIIQISDLLSILVVNEEEQDAELYPQFTTLLPGGKILWQEQKLSINEEKLQEWRLALLASIEKDSAILNIFTS
;
A
#
# COMPACT_ATOMS: atom_id res chain seq x y z
N LEU A 1 5.45 -1.51 5.77
CA LEU A 1 5.57 -0.53 6.89
C LEU A 1 6.12 0.79 6.40
N ILE A 2 7.38 0.89 5.97
CA ILE A 2 7.96 2.18 5.54
C ILE A 2 7.51 2.65 4.15
N HIS A 3 6.81 1.81 3.37
CA HIS A 3 6.35 2.14 2.01
C HIS A 3 5.45 3.38 1.99
N ASP A 4 4.70 3.60 3.05
CA ASP A 4 3.77 4.71 3.22
C ASP A 4 4.29 5.84 4.12
N ILE A 5 5.59 5.87 4.42
CA ILE A 5 6.17 6.86 5.36
C ILE A 5 5.89 8.32 4.96
N GLY A 6 5.65 8.60 3.67
CA GLY A 6 5.23 9.93 3.23
C GLY A 6 3.87 10.37 3.79
N LYS A 7 2.94 9.44 4.04
CA LYS A 7 1.67 9.74 4.71
C LYS A 7 1.91 10.23 6.13
N LEU A 8 2.84 9.58 6.86
CA LEU A 8 3.24 10.00 8.20
C LEU A 8 3.90 11.39 8.18
N ALA A 9 4.75 11.66 7.19
CA ALA A 9 5.36 12.99 7.03
C ALA A 9 4.30 14.08 6.82
N VAL A 10 3.28 13.83 5.99
CA VAL A 10 2.14 14.76 5.80
C VAL A 10 1.37 14.92 7.10
N PHE A 11 1.05 13.83 7.80
CA PHE A 11 0.35 13.89 9.08
C PHE A 11 1.09 14.74 10.13
N MET A 12 2.40 14.54 10.27
CA MET A 12 3.23 15.25 11.25
C MET A 12 3.44 16.72 10.94
N THR A 13 3.46 17.09 9.66
CA THR A 13 3.82 18.47 9.24
C THR A 13 2.62 19.30 8.82
N ARG A 14 1.54 18.65 8.34
CA ARG A 14 0.34 19.28 7.76
C ARG A 14 -0.94 18.50 8.17
N PRO A 15 -1.22 18.34 9.48
CA PRO A 15 -2.30 17.49 9.97
C PRO A 15 -3.70 17.86 9.45
N GLU A 16 -4.00 19.16 9.30
CA GLU A 16 -5.30 19.60 8.78
C GLU A 16 -5.56 19.13 7.33
N GLU A 17 -4.51 19.12 6.51
CA GLU A 17 -4.62 18.67 5.12
C GLU A 17 -4.65 17.15 5.04
N TYR A 18 -3.89 16.47 5.90
CA TYR A 18 -4.00 15.02 6.05
C TYR A 18 -5.44 14.60 6.38
N LEU A 19 -6.10 15.25 7.34
CA LEU A 19 -7.49 14.96 7.69
C LEU A 19 -8.44 15.21 6.51
N LYS A 20 -8.29 16.33 5.79
CA LYS A 20 -9.08 16.60 4.57
C LYS A 20 -8.87 15.56 3.46
N ILE A 21 -7.67 14.98 3.36
CA ILE A 21 -7.37 13.89 2.43
C ILE A 21 -8.11 12.62 2.85
N GLN A 22 -8.11 12.28 4.14
CA GLN A 22 -8.84 11.11 4.66
C GLN A 22 -10.36 11.26 4.48
N ASP A 23 -10.93 12.41 4.85
CA ASP A 23 -12.38 12.67 4.70
C ASP A 23 -12.84 12.52 3.24
N GLN A 24 -12.02 12.98 2.28
CA GLN A 24 -12.33 12.83 0.85
C GLN A 24 -12.17 11.40 0.36
N LYS A 25 -11.20 10.65 0.89
CA LYS A 25 -11.00 9.24 0.54
C LYS A 25 -12.22 8.42 0.91
N ASP A 26 -12.74 8.62 2.13
CA ASP A 26 -13.91 7.88 2.64
C ASP A 26 -15.17 8.22 1.84
N ALA A 27 -15.35 9.48 1.45
CA ALA A 27 -16.51 9.94 0.70
C ALA A 27 -16.53 9.50 -0.78
N SER A 28 -15.38 9.12 -1.35
CA SER A 28 -15.24 8.98 -2.80
C SER A 28 -15.11 7.55 -3.32
N GLY A 29 -15.00 6.56 -2.42
CA GLY A 29 -14.90 5.14 -2.77
C GLY A 29 -13.65 4.85 -3.61
N TYR A 30 -12.61 4.30 -3.00
CA TYR A 30 -11.38 3.85 -3.68
C TYR A 30 -10.74 4.85 -4.66
N LEU A 31 -11.01 6.17 -4.56
CA LEU A 31 -10.13 7.13 -5.23
C LEU A 31 -8.72 6.87 -4.72
N SER A 32 -7.80 6.60 -5.65
CA SER A 32 -6.39 6.39 -5.31
C SER A 32 -5.94 7.58 -4.48
N THR A 33 -5.59 7.37 -3.21
CA THR A 33 -5.18 8.41 -2.25
C THR A 33 -4.20 9.41 -2.88
N ARG A 34 -3.30 8.91 -3.75
CA ARG A 34 -2.39 9.71 -4.59
C ARG A 34 -3.06 10.84 -5.39
N LYS A 35 -4.21 10.60 -6.04
CA LYS A 35 -4.94 11.62 -6.81
C LYS A 35 -5.44 12.74 -5.91
N ILE A 36 -5.90 12.40 -4.72
CA ILE A 36 -6.37 13.38 -3.73
C ILE A 36 -5.19 14.19 -3.22
N GLU A 37 -4.09 13.54 -2.85
CA GLU A 37 -2.84 14.18 -2.43
C GLU A 37 -2.28 15.10 -3.51
N LEU A 38 -2.18 14.65 -4.76
CA LEU A 38 -1.73 15.48 -5.88
C LEU A 38 -2.60 16.73 -6.06
N LYS A 39 -3.93 16.59 -5.92
CA LYS A 39 -4.85 17.73 -6.04
C LYS A 39 -4.72 18.72 -4.89
N GLN A 40 -4.49 18.24 -3.65
CA GLN A 40 -4.46 19.09 -2.46
C GLN A 40 -3.06 19.65 -2.16
N LEU A 41 -2.01 18.85 -2.38
CA LEU A 41 -0.63 19.14 -1.98
C LEU A 41 0.30 19.38 -3.18
N GLY A 42 -0.11 18.99 -4.40
CA GLY A 42 0.75 19.03 -5.59
C GLY A 42 1.79 17.90 -5.65
N ILE A 43 1.80 17.00 -4.68
CA ILE A 43 2.74 15.89 -4.50
C ILE A 43 2.02 14.73 -3.78
N ASP A 44 2.41 13.49 -4.05
CA ASP A 44 1.83 12.31 -3.37
C ASP A 44 2.76 11.73 -2.29
N HIS A 45 2.21 10.84 -1.46
CA HIS A 45 2.97 10.22 -0.37
C HIS A 45 4.20 9.43 -0.83
N CYS A 46 4.22 8.93 -2.08
CA CYS A 46 5.35 8.14 -2.55
C CYS A 46 6.51 9.01 -2.96
N GLU A 47 6.25 10.14 -3.62
CA GLU A 47 7.28 11.13 -3.89
C GLU A 47 7.82 11.74 -2.59
N ILE A 48 6.95 12.03 -1.61
CA ILE A 48 7.40 12.49 -0.29
C ILE A 48 8.29 11.43 0.38
N GLY A 49 7.87 10.16 0.37
CA GLY A 49 8.64 9.04 0.92
C GLY A 49 9.99 8.86 0.22
N PHE A 50 10.01 8.95 -1.11
CA PHE A 50 11.23 8.93 -1.92
C PHE A 50 12.22 10.01 -1.45
N GLN A 51 11.79 11.27 -1.43
CA GLN A 51 12.63 12.40 -1.01
C GLN A 51 13.16 12.23 0.41
N LEU A 52 12.32 11.69 1.32
CA LEU A 52 12.70 11.46 2.72
C LEU A 52 13.79 10.39 2.82
N LEU A 53 13.58 9.23 2.20
CA LEU A 53 14.51 8.11 2.26
C LEU A 53 15.83 8.43 1.55
N THR A 54 15.79 9.18 0.44
CA THR A 54 17.00 9.67 -0.23
C THR A 54 17.82 10.57 0.69
N ARG A 55 17.18 11.52 1.39
CA ARG A 55 17.87 12.41 2.34
C ARG A 55 18.44 11.66 3.55
N TRP A 56 17.77 10.58 3.97
CA TRP A 56 18.24 9.70 5.04
C TRP A 56 19.26 8.66 4.57
N MET A 57 19.66 8.69 3.29
CA MET A 57 20.66 7.79 2.71
C MET A 57 20.28 6.30 2.85
N PHE A 58 18.99 5.98 2.72
CA PHE A 58 18.54 4.59 2.66
C PHE A 58 19.09 3.90 1.40
N PRO A 59 19.19 2.56 1.40
CA PRO A 59 19.52 1.79 0.21
C PRO A 59 18.59 2.11 -0.97
N GLU A 60 19.16 2.20 -2.18
CA GLU A 60 18.41 2.51 -3.42
C GLU A 60 17.22 1.58 -3.64
N GLN A 61 17.37 0.30 -3.29
CA GLN A 61 16.30 -0.69 -3.38
C GLN A 61 15.07 -0.32 -2.53
N LEU A 62 15.27 0.20 -1.32
CA LEU A 62 14.17 0.63 -0.45
C LEU A 62 13.56 1.94 -0.95
N ILE A 63 14.40 2.84 -1.48
CA ILE A 63 13.95 4.09 -2.11
C ILE A 63 13.04 3.77 -3.31
N GLU A 64 13.44 2.86 -4.21
CA GLU A 64 12.62 2.43 -5.35
C GLU A 64 11.29 1.83 -4.91
N VAL A 65 11.31 0.92 -3.92
CA VAL A 65 10.09 0.28 -3.39
C VAL A 65 9.11 1.34 -2.87
N VAL A 66 9.58 2.30 -2.09
CA VAL A 66 8.73 3.38 -1.57
C VAL A 66 8.19 4.28 -2.68
N ALA A 67 9.00 4.65 -3.66
CA ALA A 67 8.57 5.49 -4.78
C ALA A 67 7.50 4.81 -5.64
N PHE A 68 7.67 3.51 -5.89
CA PHE A 68 6.98 2.80 -6.97
C PHE A 68 6.05 1.68 -6.49
N HIS A 69 5.76 1.51 -5.20
CA HIS A 69 4.86 0.44 -4.73
C HIS A 69 3.44 0.48 -5.30
N HIS A 70 2.97 1.59 -5.89
CA HIS A 70 1.70 1.60 -6.66
C HIS A 70 1.90 1.36 -8.17
N HIS A 71 3.15 1.41 -8.65
CA HIS A 71 3.56 1.31 -10.05
C HIS A 71 4.87 0.50 -10.21
N PRO A 72 4.91 -0.80 -9.85
CA PRO A 72 6.15 -1.58 -9.86
C PRO A 72 6.82 -1.66 -11.24
N GLU A 73 6.09 -1.45 -12.34
CA GLU A 73 6.61 -1.36 -13.71
C GLU A 73 7.63 -0.23 -13.91
N LYS A 74 7.65 0.76 -13.01
CA LYS A 74 8.59 1.89 -13.06
C LYS A 74 9.91 1.60 -12.34
N CYS A 75 10.02 0.49 -11.62
CA CYS A 75 11.28 0.10 -10.99
C CYS A 75 12.30 -0.35 -12.03
N THR A 76 13.58 -0.01 -11.78
CA THR A 76 14.68 -0.51 -12.60
C THR A 76 15.26 -1.79 -12.01
N ASN A 77 15.48 -1.82 -10.69
CA ASN A 77 16.22 -2.91 -10.04
C ASN A 77 15.37 -3.71 -9.04
N SER A 78 14.29 -3.12 -8.52
CA SER A 78 13.54 -3.67 -7.37
C SER A 78 12.12 -4.12 -7.72
N VAL A 79 11.86 -4.51 -8.97
CA VAL A 79 10.52 -4.89 -9.46
C VAL A 79 9.90 -5.97 -8.56
N LEU A 80 10.63 -7.06 -8.27
CA LEU A 80 10.13 -8.14 -7.41
C LEU A 80 9.66 -7.65 -6.04
N TYR A 81 10.52 -6.92 -5.31
CA TYR A 81 10.19 -6.41 -3.97
C TYR A 81 9.03 -5.41 -4.01
N THR A 82 9.01 -4.56 -5.03
CA THR A 82 7.97 -3.54 -5.20
C THR A 82 6.62 -4.18 -5.48
N THR A 83 6.58 -5.22 -6.31
CA THR A 83 5.35 -5.98 -6.57
C THR A 83 4.87 -6.74 -5.32
N ILE A 84 5.79 -7.32 -4.53
CA ILE A 84 5.43 -7.95 -3.24
C ILE A 84 4.77 -6.93 -2.31
N ILE A 85 5.34 -5.72 -2.21
CA ILE A 85 4.78 -4.65 -1.36
C ILE A 85 3.43 -4.18 -1.89
N GLN A 86 3.26 -4.00 -3.20
CA GLN A 86 1.98 -3.63 -3.81
C GLN A 86 0.85 -4.61 -3.42
N ILE A 87 1.12 -5.91 -3.52
CA ILE A 87 0.15 -6.95 -3.18
C ILE A 87 -0.12 -6.99 -1.69
N SER A 88 0.93 -6.87 -0.87
CA SER A 88 0.81 -6.87 0.58
C SER A 88 -0.01 -5.69 1.08
N ASP A 89 0.20 -4.51 0.50
CA ASP A 89 -0.57 -3.29 0.81
C ASP A 89 -2.05 -3.46 0.46
N LEU A 90 -2.33 -3.95 -0.76
CA LEU A 90 -3.70 -4.18 -1.19
C LEU A 90 -4.41 -5.23 -0.33
N LEU A 91 -3.75 -6.36 -0.03
CA LEU A 91 -4.33 -7.40 0.81
C LEU A 91 -4.63 -6.86 2.22
N SER A 92 -3.74 -6.03 2.77
CA SER A 92 -3.96 -5.38 4.07
C SER A 92 -5.20 -4.48 4.06
N ILE A 93 -5.45 -3.74 2.98
CA ILE A 93 -6.64 -2.88 2.85
C ILE A 93 -7.91 -3.74 2.81
N LEU A 94 -7.94 -4.76 1.96
CA LEU A 94 -9.11 -5.63 1.76
C LEU A 94 -9.48 -6.44 3.02
N VAL A 95 -8.50 -6.74 3.89
CA VAL A 95 -8.75 -7.50 5.13
C VAL A 95 -9.30 -6.61 6.25
N VAL A 96 -8.86 -5.36 6.34
CA VAL A 96 -9.27 -4.42 7.40
C VAL A 96 -10.66 -3.83 7.13
N ASN A 97 -11.10 -3.73 5.87
CA ASN A 97 -12.43 -3.25 5.54
C ASN A 97 -13.50 -4.33 5.82
N GLU A 98 -14.26 -4.17 6.90
CA GLU A 98 -15.30 -5.13 7.34
C GLU A 98 -16.39 -5.38 6.29
N GLU A 99 -16.74 -4.38 5.47
CA GLU A 99 -17.72 -4.51 4.39
C GLU A 99 -17.26 -5.40 3.22
N GLU A 100 -15.95 -5.65 3.10
CA GLU A 100 -15.35 -6.46 2.03
C GLU A 100 -15.01 -7.89 2.49
N GLN A 101 -15.25 -8.23 3.76
CA GLN A 101 -14.91 -9.54 4.30
C GLN A 101 -15.74 -10.69 3.72
N ASP A 102 -16.94 -10.41 3.23
CA ASP A 102 -17.85 -11.37 2.60
C ASP A 102 -17.84 -11.29 1.06
N ALA A 103 -17.08 -10.35 0.48
CA ALA A 103 -17.00 -10.18 -0.96
C ALA A 103 -15.97 -11.12 -1.60
N GLU A 104 -16.16 -11.45 -2.89
CA GLU A 104 -15.17 -12.23 -3.64
C GLU A 104 -13.85 -11.45 -3.74
N LEU A 105 -12.84 -11.89 -2.97
CA LEU A 105 -11.54 -11.26 -2.86
C LEU A 105 -10.79 -11.19 -4.21
N TYR A 106 -10.92 -12.23 -5.04
CA TYR A 106 -10.14 -12.37 -6.27
C TYR A 106 -10.57 -11.39 -7.39
N PRO A 107 -11.86 -11.18 -7.69
CA PRO A 107 -12.31 -10.12 -8.60
C PRO A 107 -11.91 -8.70 -8.16
N GLN A 108 -12.02 -8.38 -6.87
CA GLN A 108 -11.60 -7.06 -6.35
C GLN A 108 -10.09 -6.87 -6.50
N PHE A 109 -9.33 -7.87 -6.07
CA PHE A 109 -7.87 -7.86 -6.17
C PHE A 109 -7.38 -7.68 -7.61
N THR A 110 -7.98 -8.40 -8.56
CA THR A 110 -7.61 -8.30 -9.98
C THR A 110 -8.05 -6.99 -10.64
N THR A 111 -9.18 -6.43 -10.22
CA THR A 111 -9.66 -5.11 -10.67
C THR A 111 -8.74 -3.99 -10.21
N LEU A 112 -8.20 -4.10 -8.99
CA LEU A 112 -7.32 -3.10 -8.40
C LEU A 112 -5.86 -3.23 -8.87
N LEU A 113 -5.47 -4.36 -9.48
CA LEU A 113 -4.11 -4.62 -9.98
C LEU A 113 -4.06 -5.15 -11.43
N PRO A 114 -4.64 -4.44 -12.42
CA PRO A 114 -4.63 -4.93 -13.80
C PRO A 114 -3.20 -5.06 -14.36
N GLY A 115 -2.33 -4.08 -14.07
CA GLY A 115 -0.90 -4.13 -14.45
C GLY A 115 -0.05 -5.03 -13.52
N GLY A 116 -0.39 -5.05 -12.23
CA GLY A 116 0.32 -5.85 -11.23
C GLY A 116 0.26 -7.35 -11.51
N LYS A 117 -0.87 -7.86 -12.04
CA LYS A 117 -1.01 -9.28 -12.40
C LYS A 117 -0.04 -9.74 -13.49
N ILE A 118 0.23 -8.90 -14.49
CA ILE A 118 1.17 -9.20 -15.58
C ILE A 118 2.59 -9.26 -15.03
N LEU A 119 3.01 -8.21 -14.32
CA LEU A 119 4.33 -8.15 -13.69
C LEU A 119 4.54 -9.33 -12.74
N TRP A 120 3.52 -9.72 -11.99
CA TRP A 120 3.57 -10.87 -11.09
C TRP A 120 3.88 -12.18 -11.81
N GLN A 121 3.20 -12.43 -12.93
CA GLN A 121 3.47 -13.60 -13.77
C GLN A 121 4.88 -13.56 -14.36
N GLU A 122 5.34 -12.37 -14.79
CA GLU A 122 6.71 -12.18 -15.29
C GLU A 122 7.77 -12.44 -14.19
N GLN A 123 7.46 -12.12 -12.94
CA GLN A 123 8.28 -12.46 -11.77
C GLN A 123 8.18 -13.94 -11.35
N LYS A 124 7.46 -14.78 -12.12
CA LYS A 124 7.24 -16.22 -11.84
C LYS A 124 6.55 -16.49 -10.51
N LEU A 125 5.77 -15.54 -10.03
CA LEU A 125 4.98 -15.71 -8.83
C LEU A 125 3.60 -16.26 -9.22
N SER A 126 3.11 -17.27 -8.50
CA SER A 126 1.77 -17.80 -8.69
C SER A 126 0.77 -17.04 -7.80
N ILE A 127 -0.36 -16.63 -8.36
CA ILE A 127 -1.48 -16.06 -7.61
C ILE A 127 -2.78 -16.59 -8.18
N ASN A 128 -3.58 -17.15 -7.30
CA ASN A 128 -4.92 -17.64 -7.59
C ASN A 128 -5.80 -17.34 -6.38
N GLU A 129 -7.08 -17.62 -6.51
CA GLU A 129 -8.05 -17.37 -5.45
C GLU A 129 -7.70 -18.14 -4.15
N GLU A 130 -7.33 -19.41 -4.27
CA GLU A 130 -6.93 -20.25 -3.12
C GLU A 130 -5.76 -19.62 -2.34
N LYS A 131 -4.72 -19.15 -3.04
CA LYS A 131 -3.54 -18.56 -2.41
C LYS A 131 -3.84 -17.21 -1.76
N LEU A 132 -4.69 -16.39 -2.39
CA LEU A 132 -5.15 -15.14 -1.78
C LEU A 132 -5.95 -15.40 -0.49
N GLN A 133 -6.81 -16.42 -0.49
CA GLN A 133 -7.56 -16.80 0.72
C GLN A 133 -6.63 -17.35 1.80
N GLU A 134 -5.62 -18.14 1.44
CA GLU A 134 -4.59 -18.61 2.38
C GLU A 134 -3.87 -17.42 3.05
N TRP A 135 -3.41 -16.44 2.26
CA TRP A 135 -2.74 -15.25 2.80
C TRP A 135 -3.68 -14.38 3.64
N ARG A 136 -4.94 -14.24 3.25
CA ARG A 136 -5.95 -13.53 4.04
C ARG A 136 -6.13 -14.16 5.41
N LEU A 137 -6.32 -15.48 5.48
CA LEU A 137 -6.47 -16.20 6.75
C LEU A 137 -5.20 -16.09 7.62
N ALA A 138 -4.02 -16.19 7.00
CA ALA A 138 -2.75 -16.00 7.70
C ALA A 138 -2.60 -14.59 8.26
N LEU A 139 -2.99 -13.56 7.50
CA LEU A 139 -2.96 -12.17 7.94
C LEU A 139 -3.92 -11.93 9.11
N LEU A 140 -5.17 -12.40 9.03
CA LEU A 140 -6.15 -12.32 10.12
C LEU A 140 -5.63 -12.96 11.41
N ALA A 141 -5.07 -14.16 11.32
CA ALA A 141 -4.46 -14.83 12.47
C ALA A 141 -3.26 -14.07 13.06
N SER A 142 -2.47 -13.40 12.20
CA SER A 142 -1.35 -12.57 12.65
C SER A 142 -1.79 -11.30 13.38
N ILE A 143 -2.88 -10.66 12.94
CA ILE A 143 -3.42 -9.45 13.56
C ILE A 143 -3.83 -9.72 15.01
N GLU A 144 -4.48 -10.86 15.27
CA GLU A 144 -4.85 -11.27 16.62
C GLU A 144 -3.61 -11.48 17.51
N LYS A 145 -2.64 -12.23 16.98
CA LYS A 145 -1.39 -12.56 17.69
C LYS A 145 -0.54 -11.33 17.99
N ASP A 146 -0.42 -10.41 17.04
CA ASP A 146 0.46 -9.26 17.10
C ASP A 146 -0.27 -7.99 17.57
N SER A 147 -1.51 -8.12 18.05
CA SER A 147 -2.34 -7.02 18.57
C SER A 147 -1.62 -6.14 19.60
N ALA A 148 -0.82 -6.74 20.49
CA ALA A 148 -0.02 -6.00 21.46
C ALA A 148 1.02 -5.07 20.79
N ILE A 149 1.65 -5.53 19.70
CA ILE A 149 2.63 -4.74 18.95
C ILE A 149 1.91 -3.66 18.14
N LEU A 150 0.82 -4.01 17.47
CA LEU A 150 0.01 -3.07 16.70
C LEU A 150 -0.52 -1.93 17.58
N ASN A 151 -0.99 -2.25 18.79
CA ASN A 151 -1.44 -1.25 19.75
C ASN A 151 -0.34 -0.26 20.16
N ILE A 152 0.92 -0.69 20.26
CA ILE A 152 2.04 0.22 20.54
C ILE A 152 2.29 1.19 19.38
N PHE A 153 2.06 0.75 18.14
CA PHE A 153 2.23 1.60 16.96
C PHE A 153 1.04 2.54 16.72
N THR A 154 -0.13 2.26 17.30
CA THR A 154 -1.36 3.03 17.10
C THR A 154 -1.82 3.84 18.33
N SER A 155 -1.19 3.66 19.49
CA SER A 155 -1.40 4.44 20.73
C SER A 155 -0.72 5.80 20.70
#